data_AF-A0A381W5S8-F1
#
_entry.id   AF-A0A381W5S8-F1
#
_cell.length_a   1.000
_cell.length_b   1.000
_cell.length_c   1.000
_cell.angle_alpha   90.00
_cell.angle_beta   90.00
_cell.angle_gamma   90.00
#
_symmetry.space_group_name_H-M   'P 1'
#
loop_
_entity.id
_entity.type
_entity.pdbx_description
1 polymer ?
#
loop_
_entity_poly.entity_id
_entity_poly.type
_entity_poly.pdbx_seq_one_letter_code
_entity_poly.pdbx_strand_id
1 'polypeptide(L)'
;MMSEEDDFDLNDLDDKELVEQIQDDLYDGLDDEVTEGTKILLDRGWDANDVLGDALVGGMKIVGIDFRDGILFVPEVLKCAGAMKGGMNVLRPILAQSSEDSSLGKFVIGTVKGDIHDIGQKLVSMMCEGS
;
A
#
# COMPACT_ATOMS: atom_id res chain seq x y z
N MET A 1 24.51 -4.56 -18.25
CA MET A 1 25.34 -3.33 -18.31
C MET A 1 24.38 -2.20 -18.02
N MET A 2 24.66 -1.45 -16.95
CA MET A 2 23.96 -0.24 -16.48
C MET A 2 22.59 -0.51 -15.87
N SER A 3 22.24 0.01 -14.69
CA SER A 3 22.77 1.10 -13.83
C SER A 3 22.95 0.56 -12.40
N GLU A 4 24.07 0.75 -11.70
CA GLU A 4 24.22 1.85 -10.74
C GLU A 4 22.87 2.17 -10.06
N GLU A 5 22.51 1.39 -9.04
CA GLU A 5 21.68 1.85 -7.92
C GLU A 5 22.47 3.01 -7.31
N ASP A 6 22.27 4.23 -7.84
CA ASP A 6 22.48 5.41 -7.03
C ASP A 6 21.61 5.21 -5.80
N ASP A 7 22.24 5.10 -4.63
CA ASP A 7 21.62 4.97 -3.32
C ASP A 7 20.76 6.22 -3.11
N PHE A 8 19.53 6.18 -3.61
CA PHE A 8 18.60 7.30 -3.61
C PHE A 8 18.01 7.39 -2.20
N ASP A 9 18.52 8.34 -1.43
CA ASP A 9 18.07 8.54 -0.05
C ASP A 9 16.68 9.18 -0.05
N LEU A 10 15.66 8.41 0.33
CA LEU A 10 14.28 8.87 0.49
C LEU A 10 14.17 10.04 1.50
N ASN A 11 15.14 10.23 2.40
CA ASN A 11 15.14 11.33 3.35
C ASN A 11 15.43 12.69 2.72
N ASP A 12 16.04 12.74 1.54
CA ASP A 12 16.37 14.01 0.87
C ASP A 12 15.15 14.65 0.18
N LEU A 13 14.07 13.88 -0.02
CA LEU A 13 12.82 14.35 -0.61
C LEU A 13 12.01 15.22 0.34
N ASP A 14 11.31 16.22 -0.20
CA ASP A 14 10.29 16.93 0.57
C ASP A 14 9.08 16.04 0.86
N ASP A 15 8.20 16.44 1.79
CA ASP A 15 7.09 15.59 2.22
C ASP A 15 6.12 15.23 1.07
N LYS A 16 5.92 16.16 0.12
CA LYS A 16 5.01 15.94 -1.01
C LYS A 16 5.66 14.99 -2.03
N GLU A 17 6.93 15.20 -2.33
CA GLU A 17 7.71 14.34 -3.22
C GLU A 17 7.86 12.93 -2.63
N LEU A 18 8.05 12.81 -1.31
CA LEU A 18 8.12 11.52 -0.63
C LEU A 18 6.79 10.76 -0.70
N VAL A 19 5.64 11.45 -0.55
CA VAL A 19 4.33 10.82 -0.74
C VAL A 19 4.16 10.31 -2.17
N GLU A 20 4.51 11.11 -3.17
CA GLU A 20 4.47 10.69 -4.58
C GLU A 20 5.41 9.50 -4.84
N GLN A 21 6.62 9.53 -4.30
CA GLN A 21 7.59 8.43 -4.43
C GLN A 21 7.08 7.14 -3.79
N ILE A 22 6.48 7.19 -2.59
CA ILE A 22 5.89 6.01 -1.94
C ILE A 22 4.75 5.42 -2.79
N GLN A 23 3.97 6.26 -3.48
CA GLN A 23 2.92 5.78 -4.39
C GLN A 23 3.51 5.04 -5.59
N ASP A 24 4.60 5.55 -6.16
CA ASP A 24 5.33 4.89 -7.26
C ASP A 24 6.00 3.59 -6.80
N ASP A 25 6.67 3.60 -5.64
CA ASP A 25 7.28 2.40 -5.05
C ASP A 25 6.23 1.32 -4.75
N LEU A 26 5.05 1.73 -4.27
CA LEU A 26 3.90 0.84 -4.07
C LEU A 26 3.40 0.28 -5.40
N TYR A 27 3.33 1.10 -6.44
CA TYR A 27 2.93 0.68 -7.79
C TYR A 27 3.91 -0.35 -8.37
N ASP A 28 5.22 -0.16 -8.14
CA ASP A 28 6.27 -1.09 -8.60
C ASP A 28 6.39 -2.35 -7.71
N GLY A 29 5.77 -2.33 -6.52
CA GLY A 29 5.74 -3.44 -5.58
C GLY A 29 7.03 -3.57 -4.75
N LEU A 30 7.65 -2.44 -4.44
CA LEU A 30 8.87 -2.29 -3.66
C LEU A 30 8.54 -2.22 -2.15
N ASP A 31 8.56 -3.36 -1.47
CA ASP A 31 8.11 -3.51 -0.07
C ASP A 31 9.03 -2.82 0.95
N ASP A 32 10.34 -2.88 0.72
CA ASP A 32 11.34 -2.33 1.63
C ASP A 32 11.31 -0.79 1.60
N GLU A 33 11.20 -0.23 0.40
CA GLU A 33 11.15 1.20 0.08
C GLU A 33 9.85 1.84 0.60
N VAL A 34 8.69 1.20 0.37
CA VAL A 34 7.41 1.66 0.94
C VAL A 34 7.46 1.64 2.47
N THR A 35 8.06 0.61 3.06
CA THR A 35 8.21 0.50 4.52
C THR A 35 9.12 1.59 5.07
N GLU A 36 10.20 1.92 4.36
CA GLU A 36 11.13 2.99 4.72
C GLU A 36 10.47 4.37 4.60
N GLY A 37 9.89 4.70 3.45
CA GLY A 37 9.19 5.97 3.24
C GLY A 37 8.06 6.20 4.25
N THR A 38 7.32 5.14 4.60
CA THR A 38 6.30 5.19 5.66
C THR A 38 6.90 5.59 7.02
N LYS A 39 8.07 5.05 7.38
CA LYS A 39 8.75 5.41 8.64
C LYS A 39 9.27 6.84 8.59
N ILE A 40 9.82 7.28 7.46
CA ILE A 40 10.33 8.64 7.30
C ILE A 40 9.20 9.66 7.51
N LEU A 41 8.03 9.45 6.92
CA LEU A 41 6.87 10.34 7.13
C LEU A 41 6.43 10.38 8.60
N LEU A 42 6.39 9.23 9.27
CA LEU A 42 6.08 9.17 10.70
C LEU A 42 7.12 9.88 11.57
N ASP A 43 8.41 9.72 11.25
CA ASP A 43 9.52 10.38 11.96
C ASP A 43 9.51 11.90 11.75
N ARG A 44 9.02 12.36 10.60
CA ARG A 44 8.75 13.78 10.30
C ARG A 44 7.52 14.34 11.02
N GLY A 45 6.77 13.50 11.73
CA GLY A 45 5.65 13.89 12.58
C GLY A 45 4.28 13.87 11.90
N TRP A 46 4.16 13.18 10.76
CA TRP A 46 2.86 12.96 10.13
C TRP A 46 1.97 12.05 10.99
N ASP A 47 0.65 12.27 10.96
CA ASP A 47 -0.29 11.35 11.59
C ASP A 47 -0.36 10.04 10.81
N ALA A 48 -0.49 8.92 11.51
CA ALA A 48 -0.57 7.61 10.87
C ALA A 48 -1.78 7.48 9.92
N ASN A 49 -2.88 8.19 10.19
CA ASN A 49 -4.03 8.23 9.28
C ASN A 49 -3.72 9.01 8.01
N ASP A 50 -2.96 10.11 8.11
CA ASP A 50 -2.59 10.92 6.95
C ASP A 50 -1.63 10.13 6.05
N VAL A 51 -0.66 9.43 6.63
CA VAL A 51 0.25 8.53 5.87
C VAL A 51 -0.53 7.39 5.20
N LEU A 52 -1.48 6.78 5.91
CA LEU A 52 -2.34 5.75 5.33
C LEU A 52 -3.15 6.29 4.16
N GLY A 53 -3.84 7.41 4.35
CA GLY A 53 -4.77 7.97 3.37
C GLY A 53 -4.07 8.55 2.14
N ASP A 54 -3.08 9.42 2.36
CA ASP A 54 -2.47 10.18 1.29
C ASP A 54 -1.39 9.39 0.54
N ALA A 55 -0.59 8.57 1.24
CA ALA A 55 0.46 7.76 0.59
C ALA A 55 -0.06 6.39 0.15
N LEU A 56 -0.43 5.52 1.11
CA LEU A 56 -0.69 4.11 0.78
C LEU A 56 -2.02 3.89 0.04
N VAL A 57 -3.13 4.42 0.56
CA VAL A 57 -4.46 4.32 -0.09
C VAL A 57 -4.46 5.12 -1.40
N GLY A 58 -3.79 6.28 -1.42
CA GLY A 58 -3.55 7.06 -2.63
C GLY A 58 -2.92 6.22 -3.76
N GLY A 59 -1.84 5.51 -3.46
CA GLY A 59 -1.15 4.62 -4.42
C GLY A 59 -2.04 3.44 -4.84
N MET A 60 -2.70 2.78 -3.88
CA MET A 60 -3.54 1.61 -4.19
C MET A 60 -4.76 1.97 -5.05
N LYS A 61 -5.25 3.22 -4.96
CA LYS A 61 -6.30 3.73 -5.84
C LYS A 61 -5.86 3.79 -7.31
N ILE A 62 -4.60 4.17 -7.57
CA ILE A 62 -4.02 4.21 -8.92
C ILE A 62 -3.92 2.78 -9.47
N VAL A 63 -3.37 1.86 -8.67
CA VAL A 63 -3.31 0.41 -9.00
C VAL A 63 -4.69 -0.14 -9.34
N GLY A 64 -5.73 0.23 -8.58
CA GLY A 64 -7.11 -0.18 -8.84
C GLY A 64 -7.69 0.36 -10.15
N ILE A 65 -7.37 1.60 -10.52
CA ILE A 65 -7.76 2.21 -11.80
C ILE A 65 -7.07 1.49 -12.96
N ASP A 66 -5.77 1.25 -12.85
CA ASP A 66 -4.97 0.66 -13.92
C ASP A 66 -5.27 -0.83 -14.11
N PHE A 67 -5.60 -1.55 -13.04
CA PHE A 67 -6.13 -2.92 -13.13
C PHE A 67 -7.49 -2.96 -13.86
N ARG A 68 -8.40 -2.03 -13.54
CA ARG A 68 -9.71 -1.92 -14.21
C ARG A 68 -9.55 -1.61 -15.71
N ASP A 69 -8.60 -0.74 -16.05
CA ASP A 69 -8.37 -0.28 -17.42
C ASP A 69 -7.52 -1.28 -18.23
N GLY A 70 -7.10 -2.40 -17.61
CA GLY A 70 -6.36 -3.48 -18.25
C GLY A 70 -4.87 -3.18 -18.47
N ILE A 71 -4.35 -2.19 -17.75
CA ILE A 71 -2.93 -1.80 -17.76
C ILE A 71 -2.13 -2.73 -16.85
N LEU A 72 -2.64 -2.99 -15.64
CA LEU A 72 -2.07 -3.97 -14.70
C LEU A 72 -2.82 -5.30 -14.79
N PHE A 73 -2.10 -6.41 -14.58
CA PHE A 73 -2.69 -7.74 -14.46
C PHE A 73 -2.59 -8.25 -13.01
N VAL A 74 -3.16 -9.43 -12.79
CA VAL A 74 -3.23 -10.06 -11.46
C VAL A 74 -1.85 -10.19 -10.79
N PRO A 75 -0.77 -10.65 -11.46
CA PRO A 75 0.54 -10.76 -10.83
C PRO A 75 1.10 -9.43 -10.32
N GLU A 76 0.89 -8.34 -11.06
CA GLU A 76 1.34 -7.00 -10.69
C GLU A 76 0.55 -6.48 -9.48
N VAL A 77 -0.79 -6.60 -9.50
CA VAL A 77 -1.63 -6.20 -8.35
C VAL A 77 -1.25 -6.96 -7.08
N LEU A 78 -0.87 -8.23 -7.19
CA LEU A 78 -0.39 -9.01 -6.05
C LEU A 78 0.94 -8.49 -5.48
N LYS A 79 1.83 -7.94 -6.33
CA LYS A 79 3.07 -7.30 -5.86
C LYS A 79 2.77 -5.99 -5.14
N CYS A 80 1.93 -5.13 -5.71
CA CYS A 80 1.53 -3.86 -5.08
C CYS A 80 0.87 -4.12 -3.72
N ALA A 81 -0.02 -5.12 -3.64
CA ALA A 81 -0.65 -5.53 -2.38
C ALA A 81 0.38 -6.05 -1.36
N GLY A 82 1.48 -6.65 -1.82
CA GLY A 82 2.63 -7.01 -1.00
C GLY A 82 3.28 -5.78 -0.37
N ALA A 83 3.68 -4.81 -1.19
CA ALA A 83 4.33 -3.58 -0.73
C ALA A 83 3.43 -2.75 0.21
N MET A 84 2.14 -2.67 -0.11
CA MET A 84 1.16 -2.05 0.77
C MET A 84 1.12 -2.69 2.16
N LYS A 85 1.25 -4.03 2.21
CA LYS A 85 1.27 -4.75 3.48
C LYS A 85 2.50 -4.40 4.30
N GLY A 86 3.66 -4.14 3.70
CA GLY A 86 4.86 -3.63 4.36
C GLY A 86 4.60 -2.34 5.11
N GLY A 87 4.13 -1.30 4.40
CA GLY A 87 3.75 -0.02 5.01
C GLY A 87 2.68 -0.18 6.10
N MET A 88 1.69 -1.03 5.86
CA MET A 88 0.62 -1.29 6.84
C MET A 88 1.11 -2.02 8.10
N ASN A 89 2.17 -2.83 8.03
CA ASN A 89 2.77 -3.45 9.21
C ASN A 89 3.39 -2.40 10.16
N VAL A 90 3.86 -1.28 9.62
CA VAL A 90 4.39 -0.14 10.40
C VAL A 90 3.25 0.63 11.05
N LEU A 91 2.19 0.91 10.30
CA LEU A 91 1.09 1.77 10.75
C LEU A 91 0.10 1.06 11.68
N ARG A 92 -0.17 -0.24 11.48
CA ARG A 92 -1.12 -1.03 12.30
C ARG A 92 -0.96 -0.87 13.82
N PRO A 93 0.24 -1.00 14.43
CA PRO A 93 0.38 -0.84 15.88
C PRO A 93 0.12 0.59 16.38
N ILE A 94 0.28 1.60 15.52
CA ILE A 94 0.05 3.01 15.84
C ILE A 94 -1.45 3.32 15.73
N LEU A 95 -2.05 2.92 14.61
CA LEU A 95 -3.50 3.09 14.35
C LEU A 95 -4.36 2.35 15.36
N ALA A 96 -3.93 1.18 15.86
CA ALA A 96 -4.65 0.45 16.90
C ALA A 96 -4.69 1.16 18.26
N GLN A 97 -3.80 2.14 18.50
CA GLN A 97 -3.77 2.95 19.72
C GLN A 97 -4.57 4.25 19.56
N SER A 98 -4.64 4.79 18.35
CA SER A 98 -5.46 5.94 18.01
C SER A 98 -6.93 5.53 17.95
N SER A 99 -7.76 6.11 18.83
CA SER A 99 -9.19 5.74 18.98
C SER A 99 -10.11 6.28 17.87
N GLU A 100 -9.54 6.87 16.81
CA GLU A 100 -10.23 7.32 15.61
C GLU A 100 -10.08 6.26 14.53
N ASP A 101 -10.97 5.27 14.61
CA ASP A 101 -11.05 4.17 13.67
C ASP A 101 -11.59 4.72 12.34
N SER A 102 -10.69 5.15 11.43
CA SER A 102 -10.99 5.55 10.04
C SER A 102 -11.41 4.35 9.16
N SER A 103 -11.95 3.30 9.79
CA SER A 103 -12.44 2.11 9.11
C SER A 103 -13.62 2.46 8.20
N LEU A 104 -13.53 2.08 6.92
CA LEU A 104 -14.67 2.05 5.98
C LEU A 104 -15.81 1.12 6.45
N GLY A 105 -15.56 0.30 7.46
CA GLY A 105 -16.50 -0.66 8.04
C GLY A 105 -15.89 -2.05 8.14
N LYS A 106 -16.68 -3.00 8.64
CA LYS A 106 -16.31 -4.42 8.71
C LYS A 106 -16.96 -5.17 7.56
N PHE A 107 -16.17 -5.93 6.81
CA PHE A 107 -16.67 -6.84 5.78
C PHE A 107 -16.31 -8.29 6.11
N VAL A 108 -17.09 -9.21 5.55
CA VAL A 108 -16.86 -10.66 5.65
C VAL A 108 -16.89 -11.20 4.23
N ILE A 109 -15.85 -11.96 3.86
CA ILE A 109 -15.72 -12.55 2.53
C ILE A 109 -15.32 -14.03 2.66
N GLY A 110 -15.86 -14.89 1.79
CA GLY A 110 -15.62 -16.34 1.83
C GLY A 110 -16.21 -17.06 0.60
N THR A 111 -15.67 -18.23 0.27
CA THR A 111 -16.23 -19.12 -0.77
C THR A 111 -17.20 -20.13 -0.18
N VAL A 112 -18.01 -20.74 -1.06
CA VAL A 112 -18.90 -21.84 -0.69
C VAL A 112 -18.07 -23.07 -0.31
N LYS A 113 -18.57 -23.88 0.63
CA LYS A 113 -17.93 -25.14 1.02
C LYS A 113 -17.67 -26.03 -0.20
N GLY A 114 -16.40 -26.34 -0.45
CA GLY A 114 -15.96 -27.20 -1.57
C GLY A 114 -15.62 -26.44 -2.85
N ASP A 115 -15.74 -25.11 -2.86
CA ASP A 115 -15.32 -24.27 -3.96
C ASP A 115 -13.84 -23.87 -3.84
N ILE A 116 -13.08 -24.16 -4.90
CA ILE A 116 -11.64 -23.86 -5.00
C ILE A 116 -11.35 -22.53 -5.70
N HIS A 117 -12.37 -21.87 -6.27
CA HIS A 117 -12.22 -20.61 -7.00
C HIS A 117 -12.13 -19.43 -6.03
N ASP A 118 -11.04 -19.35 -5.27
CA ASP A 118 -10.82 -18.34 -4.23
C ASP A 118 -9.90 -17.18 -4.65
N ILE A 119 -9.36 -17.23 -5.88
CA ILE A 119 -8.40 -16.23 -6.36
C ILE A 119 -9.05 -14.83 -6.40
N GLY A 120 -10.24 -14.73 -6.99
CA GLY A 120 -10.99 -13.46 -7.02
C GLY A 120 -11.36 -12.97 -5.63
N GLN A 121 -11.67 -13.89 -4.71
CA GLN A 121 -11.95 -13.56 -3.32
C GLN A 121 -10.74 -12.95 -2.60
N LYS A 122 -9.56 -13.56 -2.76
CA LYS A 122 -8.31 -13.06 -2.18
C LYS A 122 -7.96 -11.69 -2.74
N LEU A 123 -8.13 -11.49 -4.05
CA LEU A 123 -7.90 -10.19 -4.69
C LEU A 123 -8.78 -9.11 -4.09
N VAL A 124 -10.08 -9.34 -3.96
CA VAL A 124 -11.00 -8.36 -3.34
C VAL A 124 -10.64 -8.10 -1.88
N SER A 125 -10.26 -9.13 -1.11
CA SER A 125 -9.83 -8.94 0.29
C SER A 125 -8.61 -8.02 0.37
N MET A 126 -7.60 -8.27 -0.46
CA MET A 126 -6.38 -7.45 -0.49
C MET A 126 -6.66 -6.00 -0.93
N MET A 127 -7.55 -5.80 -1.91
CA MET A 127 -7.95 -4.46 -2.33
C MET A 127 -8.70 -3.72 -1.22
N CYS A 128 -9.63 -4.38 -0.51
CA CYS A 128 -10.38 -3.78 0.59
C CYS A 128 -9.54 -3.55 1.86
N GLU A 129 -8.53 -4.39 2.13
CA GLU A 129 -7.57 -4.15 3.20
C GLU A 129 -6.70 -2.91 2.95
N GLY A 130 -6.59 -2.52 1.68
CA GLY A 130 -5.86 -1.35 1.24
C GLY A 130 -6.70 -0.12 0.87
N SER A 131 -7.99 -0.12 1.18
CA SER A 131 -8.92 0.98 0.85
C SER A 131 -9.35 1.74 2.09
#